data_AF-A0A527ZR33-F1
#
_entry.id   AF-A0A527ZR33-F1
#
_cell.length_a   1.000
_cell.length_b   1.000
_cell.length_c   1.000
_cell.angle_alpha   90.00
_cell.angle_beta   90.00
_cell.angle_gamma   90.00
#
_symmetry.space_group_name_H-M   'P 1'
#
loop_
_entity.id
_entity.type
_entity.pdbx_description
1 polymer ?
#
loop_
_entity_poly.entity_id
_entity_poly.type
_entity_poly.pdbx_seq_one_letter_code
_entity_poly.pdbx_strand_id
1 'polypeptide(L)'
;TEGAAYLKLGLNLDYPRGEPDILEIYPKGGSDWVTVPLVGEWFPDAFVGRMANVQRYSLGEDAELVSSVEDAWNTMALVEAAYQSSAAPATPIAARP
;
A
#
# COMPACT_ATOMS: atom_id res chain seq x y z
N THR A 1 9.76 -22.08 20.39
CA THR A 1 9.00 -21.10 19.60
C THR A 1 8.33 -21.83 18.46
N GLU A 2 7.14 -21.41 18.02
CA GLU A 2 6.38 -22.05 16.93
C GLU A 2 6.90 -21.66 15.53
N GLY A 3 8.17 -21.24 15.45
CA GLY A 3 8.78 -20.57 14.30
C GLY A 3 8.88 -19.04 14.49
N ALA A 4 9.49 -18.38 13.51
CA ALA A 4 9.64 -16.93 13.45
C ALA A 4 9.70 -16.43 11.99
N ALA A 5 9.39 -15.16 11.78
CA ALA A 5 9.61 -14.45 10.53
C ALA A 5 10.39 -13.16 10.81
N TYR A 6 11.34 -12.86 9.93
CA TYR A 6 12.13 -11.64 9.92
C TYR A 6 11.91 -10.91 8.60
N LEU A 7 11.65 -9.60 8.69
CA LEU A 7 11.44 -8.73 7.55
C LEU A 7 12.36 -7.51 7.67
N LYS A 8 13.14 -7.25 6.63
CA LYS A 8 13.86 -5.98 6.43
C LYS A 8 13.20 -5.23 5.28
N LEU A 9 12.66 -4.05 5.57
CA LEU A 9 12.21 -3.08 4.57
C LEU A 9 13.41 -2.25 4.14
N GLY A 10 14.28 -2.83 3.32
CA GLY A 10 15.59 -2.30 2.99
C GLY A 10 15.55 -0.95 2.31
N LEU A 11 14.56 -0.70 1.44
CA LEU A 11 14.42 0.60 0.78
C LEU A 11 14.23 1.76 1.78
N ASN A 12 13.58 1.51 2.91
CA ASN A 12 13.33 2.51 3.94
C ASN A 12 14.58 2.84 4.78
N LEU A 13 15.66 2.06 4.68
CA LEU A 13 16.87 2.23 5.48
C LEU A 13 17.90 3.19 4.86
N ASP A 14 17.89 3.40 3.53
CA ASP A 14 18.74 4.40 2.82
C ASP A 14 18.00 5.07 1.63
N TYR A 15 16.74 5.48 1.84
CA TYR A 15 15.95 6.09 0.76
C TYR A 15 16.61 7.38 0.21
N PRO A 16 16.72 7.59 -1.13
CA PRO A 16 16.08 6.81 -2.20
C PRO A 16 16.93 5.68 -2.81
N ARG A 17 18.16 5.45 -2.34
CA ARG A 17 19.01 4.35 -2.87
C ARG A 17 18.53 2.99 -2.38
N GLY A 18 18.23 2.91 -1.09
CA GLY A 18 17.74 1.72 -0.42
C GLY A 18 18.77 0.60 -0.28
N GLU A 19 18.36 -0.42 0.47
CA GLU A 19 18.95 -1.76 0.43
C GLU A 19 17.90 -2.77 -0.06
N PRO A 20 18.28 -3.99 -0.50
CA PRO A 20 17.32 -5.02 -0.82
C PRO A 20 16.41 -5.37 0.38
N ASP A 21 15.13 -5.58 0.09
CA ASP A 21 14.21 -6.17 1.06
C ASP A 21 14.61 -7.62 1.34
N ILE A 22 14.45 -8.04 2.60
CA ILE A 22 14.78 -9.40 3.04
C ILE A 22 13.57 -9.97 3.75
N LEU A 23 13.17 -11.18 3.35
CA LEU A 23 12.23 -12.01 4.09
C LEU A 23 12.93 -13.32 4.45
N GLU A 24 13.02 -13.60 5.74
CA GLU A 24 13.55 -14.86 6.26
C GLU A 24 12.54 -15.50 7.20
N ILE A 25 12.44 -16.83 7.12
CA ILE A 25 11.55 -17.61 7.97
C ILE A 25 12.38 -18.64 8.72
N TYR A 26 12.14 -18.76 10.02
CA TYR A 26 12.66 -19.85 10.84
C TYR A 26 11.52 -20.85 11.09
N PRO A 27 11.46 -22.00 10.41
CA PRO A 27 10.37 -22.95 10.56
C PRO A 27 10.36 -23.60 11.94
N LYS A 28 9.18 -24.01 12.42
CA LYS A 28 9.08 -24.84 13.62
C LYS A 28 9.83 -26.16 13.40
N GLY A 29 10.78 -26.47 14.28
CA GLY A 29 11.63 -27.66 14.15
C GLY A 29 12.68 -27.56 13.04
N GLY A 30 12.82 -26.39 12.40
CA GLY A 30 13.94 -26.10 11.49
C GLY A 30 15.24 -25.93 12.25
N SER A 31 16.36 -26.07 11.55
CA SER A 31 17.70 -25.88 12.10
C SER A 31 18.30 -24.51 11.78
N ASP A 32 17.74 -23.80 10.79
CA ASP A 32 18.29 -22.53 10.30
C ASP A 32 17.20 -21.62 9.70
N TRP A 33 17.57 -20.37 9.44
CA TRP A 33 16.77 -19.40 8.68
C TRP A 33 16.72 -19.78 7.19
N VAL A 34 15.55 -19.61 6.60
CA VAL A 34 15.29 -19.83 5.18
C VAL A 34 14.96 -18.50 4.54
N THR A 35 15.80 -18.03 3.63
CA THR A 35 15.53 -16.86 2.80
C THR A 35 14.40 -17.16 1.83
N VAL A 36 13.40 -16.28 1.78
CA VAL A 36 12.31 -16.32 0.81
C VAL A 36 12.67 -15.40 -0.35
N PRO A 37 12.77 -15.91 -1.59
CA PRO A 37 13.02 -15.07 -2.77
C PRO A 37 11.89 -14.06 -2.96
N LEU A 38 12.22 -12.78 -2.96
CA LEU A 38 11.30 -11.70 -3.27
C LEU A 38 11.39 -11.33 -4.75
N VAL A 39 10.25 -10.99 -5.36
CA VAL A 39 10.15 -10.55 -6.76
C VAL A 39 9.41 -9.22 -6.79
N GLY A 40 9.93 -8.27 -7.57
CA GLY A 40 9.43 -6.91 -7.62
C GLY A 40 10.06 -6.02 -6.55
N GLU A 41 9.68 -4.74 -6.58
CA GLU A 41 10.13 -3.73 -5.64
C GLU A 41 8.91 -2.95 -5.16
N TRP A 42 8.70 -2.91 -3.84
CA TRP A 42 7.50 -2.30 -3.24
C TRP A 42 7.20 -0.90 -3.79
N PHE A 43 8.22 -0.03 -3.87
CA PHE A 43 7.99 1.38 -4.15
C PHE A 43 7.68 1.65 -5.62
N PRO A 44 8.57 1.37 -6.60
CA PRO A 44 8.23 1.62 -8.00
C PRO A 44 6.98 0.85 -8.44
N ASP A 45 6.79 -0.39 -7.99
CA ASP A 45 5.61 -1.17 -8.37
C ASP A 45 4.31 -0.63 -7.76
N ALA A 46 4.35 -0.06 -6.54
CA ALA A 46 3.18 0.57 -5.92
C ALA A 46 2.76 1.86 -6.64
N PHE A 47 3.69 2.59 -7.26
CA PHE A 47 3.41 3.90 -7.85
C PHE A 47 3.32 3.88 -9.39
N VAL A 48 3.94 2.91 -10.07
CA VAL A 48 4.10 2.93 -11.54
C VAL A 48 2.78 3.10 -12.28
N GLY A 49 1.74 2.34 -11.90
CA GLY A 49 0.43 2.42 -12.57
C GLY A 49 -0.26 3.77 -12.37
N ARG A 50 -0.17 4.32 -11.16
CA ARG A 50 -0.79 5.62 -10.81
C ARG A 50 -0.09 6.76 -11.52
N MET A 51 1.24 6.76 -11.49
CA MET A 51 2.05 7.77 -12.18
C MET A 51 1.88 7.68 -13.69
N ALA A 52 1.76 6.47 -14.25
CA ALA A 52 1.50 6.28 -15.68
C ALA A 52 0.13 6.85 -16.08
N ASN A 53 -0.94 6.53 -15.34
CA ASN A 53 -2.28 7.06 -15.65
C ASN A 53 -2.34 8.59 -15.55
N VAL A 54 -1.70 9.21 -14.55
CA VAL A 54 -1.63 10.68 -14.44
C VAL A 54 -0.97 11.31 -15.67
N GLN A 55 0.17 10.77 -16.12
CA GLN A 55 0.87 11.26 -17.30
C GLN A 55 0.04 11.09 -18.58
N ARG A 56 -0.54 9.90 -18.77
CA ARG A 56 -1.37 9.58 -19.94
C ARG A 56 -2.63 10.44 -20.01
N TYR A 57 -3.31 10.64 -18.87
CA TYR A 57 -4.46 11.53 -18.79
C TYR A 57 -4.08 12.98 -19.12
N SER A 58 -2.95 13.48 -18.58
CA SER A 58 -2.45 14.82 -18.88
C SER A 58 -2.11 15.03 -20.36
N LEU A 59 -1.82 13.95 -21.10
CA LEU A 59 -1.54 13.97 -22.54
C LEU A 59 -2.79 13.66 -23.39
N GLY A 60 -3.93 13.37 -22.78
CA GLY A 60 -5.16 12.97 -23.47
C GLY A 60 -5.14 11.54 -24.01
N GLU A 61 -4.18 10.72 -23.58
CA GLU A 61 -4.08 9.30 -23.97
C GLU A 61 -5.02 8.40 -23.17
N ASP A 62 -5.37 8.81 -21.95
CA ASP A 62 -6.41 8.20 -21.12
C ASP A 62 -7.55 9.21 -20.92
N ALA A 63 -8.80 8.74 -20.98
CA ALA A 63 -9.99 9.59 -20.84
C ALA A 63 -10.35 9.90 -19.38
N GLU A 64 -9.85 9.12 -18.42
CA GLU A 64 -10.21 9.20 -17.02
C GLU A 64 -8.99 9.06 -16.10
N LEU A 65 -9.04 9.74 -14.96
CA LEU A 65 -8.12 9.51 -13.86
C LEU A 65 -8.65 8.37 -12.99
N VAL A 66 -7.87 7.30 -12.85
CA VAL A 66 -8.19 6.11 -12.03
C VAL A 66 -8.40 6.46 -10.54
N SER A 67 -7.90 7.61 -10.10
CA SER A 67 -8.23 8.16 -8.79
C SER A 67 -8.28 9.67 -8.85
N SER A 68 -9.38 10.16 -9.39
CA SER A 68 -9.69 11.57 -9.40
C SER A 68 -9.97 12.09 -7.98
N VAL A 69 -10.01 13.41 -7.85
CA VAL A 69 -10.36 14.06 -6.57
C VAL A 69 -11.78 13.71 -6.14
N GLU A 70 -12.70 13.59 -7.10
CA GLU A 70 -14.09 13.21 -6.87
C GLU A 70 -14.20 11.81 -6.28
N ASP A 71 -13.38 10.86 -6.76
CA ASP A 71 -13.32 9.52 -6.17
C ASP A 71 -12.72 9.55 -4.76
N ALA A 72 -11.59 10.24 -4.58
CA ALA A 72 -10.94 10.37 -3.28
C ALA A 72 -11.85 11.00 -2.21
N TRP A 73 -12.78 11.88 -2.61
CA TRP A 73 -13.78 12.44 -1.71
C TRP A 73 -14.64 11.37 -1.04
N ASN A 74 -15.03 10.31 -1.75
CA ASN A 74 -15.81 9.21 -1.16
C ASN A 74 -15.01 8.47 -0.07
N THR A 75 -13.71 8.27 -0.29
CA THR A 75 -12.84 7.67 0.71
C THR A 75 -12.78 8.54 1.96
N MET A 76 -12.66 9.86 1.81
CA MET A 76 -12.68 10.78 2.95
C MET A 76 -14.03 10.75 3.67
N ALA A 77 -15.16 10.74 2.94
CA ALA A 77 -16.49 10.62 3.54
C ALA A 77 -16.65 9.33 4.36
N LEU A 78 -16.09 8.21 3.90
CA LEU A 78 -16.06 6.96 4.63
C LEU A 78 -15.19 7.04 5.90
N VAL A 79 -13.99 7.63 5.80
CA VAL A 79 -13.08 7.81 6.94
C VAL A 79 -13.73 8.64 8.04
N GLU A 80 -14.36 9.77 7.68
CA GLU A 80 -15.08 10.62 8.62
C GLU A 80 -16.27 9.90 9.29
N ALA A 81 -17.03 9.13 8.51
CA ALA A 81 -18.11 8.30 9.04
C ALA A 81 -17.57 7.23 10.00
N ALA A 82 -16.41 6.63 9.73
CA ALA A 82 -15.79 5.64 10.62
C ALA A 82 -15.35 6.26 11.95
N TYR A 83 -14.78 7.47 11.92
CA TYR A 83 -14.41 8.20 13.14
C TYR A 83 -15.62 8.47 14.03
N GLN A 84 -16.70 8.99 13.45
CA GLN A 84 -17.95 9.21 14.18
C GLN A 84 -18.56 7.89 14.66
N SER A 85 -18.51 6.85 13.82
CA SER A 85 -19.07 5.54 14.14
C SER A 85 -18.36 4.87 15.33
N SER A 86 -17.08 5.21 15.56
CA SER A 86 -16.32 4.71 16.70
C SER A 86 -16.85 5.24 18.04
N ALA A 87 -17.56 6.37 18.04
CA ALA A 87 -18.17 6.96 19.23
C ALA A 87 -19.69 6.71 19.33
N ALA A 88 -20.38 6.54 18.20
CA ALA A 88 -21.81 6.24 18.15
C ALA A 88 -22.12 5.30 16.97
N PRO A 89 -22.88 4.22 17.14
CA PRO A 89 -23.08 3.24 16.07
C PRO A 89 -23.87 3.80 14.88
N ALA A 90 -23.68 3.18 13.71
CA ALA A 90 -24.48 3.39 12.50
C ALA A 90 -24.45 4.81 11.93
N THR A 91 -23.27 5.45 11.90
CA THR A 91 -23.09 6.74 11.21
C THR A 91 -23.20 6.58 9.69
N PRO A 92 -24.09 7.31 9.00
CA PRO A 92 -24.18 7.27 7.54
C PRO A 92 -22.98 7.96 6.88
N ILE A 93 -22.60 7.47 5.70
CA ILE A 93 -21.58 8.10 4.85
C ILE A 93 -22.19 9.34 4.19
N ALA A 94 -21.46 10.46 4.20
CA ALA A 94 -21.89 11.69 3.55
C ALA A 94 -22.06 11.49 2.03
N ALA A 95 -23.12 12.07 1.46
CA ALA A 95 -23.30 12.13 0.02
C ALA A 95 -22.48 13.27 -0.59
N ARG A 96 -22.03 13.07 -1.83
CA ARG A 96 -21.29 14.11 -2.58
C ARG A 96 -22.14 15.39 -2.69
N PRO A 97 -21.51 16.58 -2.56
CA PRO A 97 -22.20 17.86 -2.70
C PRO A 97 -22.73 18.09 -4.13
#